data_AF-X1NQL6-F1
#
_entry.id   AF-X1NQL6-F1
#
_cell.length_a   1.000
_cell.length_b   1.000
_cell.length_c   1.000
_cell.angle_alpha   90.00
_cell.angle_beta   90.00
_cell.angle_gamma   90.00
#
_symmetry.space_group_name_H-M   'P 1'
#
loop_
_entity.id
_entity.type
_entity.pdbx_description
1 polymer ?
#
loop_
_entity_poly.entity_id
_entity_poly.type
_entity_poly.pdbx_seq_one_letter_code
_entity_poly.pdbx_strand_id
1 'polypeptide(L)'
;MAGKLDRVYIVDIEATCWKEKPPDGQISEIIQVGIVEFDLLSGSISSQVSHNIRPQYSKVSEFCTELTGITPGELEGEKNFSEFLD
;
A
#
# COMPACT_ATOMS: atom_id res chain seq x y z
N MET A 1 34.69 3.31 -5.87
CA MET A 1 33.85 2.20 -6.38
C MET A 1 32.41 2.67 -6.29
N ALA A 2 31.70 2.78 -7.42
CA ALA A 2 30.26 2.99 -7.39
C ALA A 2 29.60 1.67 -6.96
N GLY A 3 28.63 1.71 -6.04
CA GLY A 3 27.89 0.51 -5.63
C GLY A 3 27.23 -0.15 -6.84
N LYS A 4 27.22 -1.49 -6.87
CA LYS A 4 26.56 -2.25 -7.94
C LYS A 4 25.05 -2.21 -7.69
N LEU A 5 24.32 -1.52 -8.57
CA LEU A 5 22.85 -1.41 -8.51
C LEU A 5 22.24 -2.42 -9.48
N ASP A 6 22.17 -3.69 -9.08
CA ASP A 6 21.60 -4.77 -9.91
C ASP A 6 20.11 -5.00 -9.68
N ARG A 7 19.52 -4.36 -8.67
CA ARG A 7 18.14 -4.59 -8.23
C ARG A 7 17.40 -3.27 -8.09
N VAL A 8 16.13 -3.28 -8.47
CA VAL A 8 15.18 -2.17 -8.25
C VAL A 8 14.02 -2.71 -7.42
N TYR A 9 13.70 -2.02 -6.33
CA TYR A 9 12.48 -2.27 -5.58
C TYR A 9 11.45 -1.23 -6.01
N ILE A 10 10.36 -1.70 -6.61
CA ILE A 10 9.22 -0.87 -7.02
C ILE A 10 8.20 -0.99 -5.90
N VAL A 11 7.82 0.15 -5.33
CA VAL A 11 6.83 0.23 -4.26
C VAL A 11 5.62 0.98 -4.80
N ASP A 12 4.46 0.35 -4.69
CA ASP A 12 3.18 0.93 -5.03
C ASP A 12 2.29 0.91 -3.79
N ILE A 13 1.62 2.02 -3.51
CA ILE A 13 0.83 2.17 -2.29
C ILE A 13 -0.58 2.61 -2.63
N GLU A 14 -1.54 1.99 -1.95
CA GLU A 14 -2.92 2.47 -1.92
C GLU A 14 -3.19 3.15 -0.59
N ALA A 15 -4.01 4.18 -0.62
CA ALA A 15 -4.37 4.95 0.56
C ALA A 15 -5.86 5.26 0.61
N THR A 16 -6.40 5.42 1.83
CA THR A 16 -7.77 5.91 1.98
C THR A 16 -7.93 7.25 1.28
N CYS A 17 -8.97 7.35 0.45
CA CYS A 17 -9.27 8.55 -0.31
C CYS A 17 -10.77 8.84 -0.35
N TRP A 18 -11.11 10.03 -0.85
CA TRP A 18 -12.48 10.52 -0.99
C TRP A 18 -12.59 11.26 -2.33
N LYS A 19 -13.81 11.30 -2.88
CA LYS A 19 -14.08 12.03 -4.14
C LYS A 19 -13.80 13.53 -4.01
N GLU A 20 -14.05 14.07 -2.83
CA GLU A 20 -13.85 15.48 -2.47
C GLU A 20 -12.90 15.54 -1.26
N LYS A 21 -13.08 16.53 -0.37
CA LYS A 21 -12.32 16.61 0.87
C LYS A 21 -12.59 15.43 1.83
N PRO A 22 -11.60 15.00 2.63
CA PRO A 22 -11.82 14.05 3.71
C PRO A 22 -12.88 14.58 4.70
N PRO A 23 -13.69 13.67 5.31
CA PRO A 23 -14.50 14.01 6.47
C PRO A 23 -13.65 14.57 7.61
N ASP A 24 -14.26 15.43 8.44
CA ASP A 24 -13.56 16.05 9.56
C ASP A 24 -12.95 14.99 10.48
N GLY A 25 -11.65 15.14 10.78
CA GLY A 25 -10.89 14.23 11.63
C GLY A 25 -10.28 13.02 10.91
N GLN A 26 -10.57 12.79 9.63
CA GLN A 26 -9.91 11.74 8.83
C GLN A 26 -8.69 12.28 8.09
N ILE A 27 -7.65 11.45 8.02
CA ILE A 27 -6.41 11.70 7.28
C ILE A 27 -6.19 10.57 6.26
N SER A 28 -5.43 10.82 5.20
CA SER A 28 -5.06 9.74 4.28
C SER A 28 -4.09 8.79 4.98
N GLU A 29 -4.42 7.50 4.96
CA GLU A 29 -3.60 6.43 5.52
C GLU A 29 -3.33 5.37 4.46
N ILE A 30 -2.13 4.80 4.48
CA ILE A 30 -1.78 3.67 3.62
C ILE A 30 -2.62 2.46 4.03
N ILE A 31 -3.30 1.85 3.07
CA ILE A 31 -4.16 0.67 3.25
C ILE A 31 -3.68 -0.56 2.48
N GLN A 32 -2.74 -0.39 1.56
CA GLN A 32 -2.01 -1.50 0.93
C GLN A 32 -0.60 -1.05 0.53
N VAL A 33 0.37 -1.98 0.63
CA VAL A 33 1.72 -1.81 0.11
C VAL A 33 2.07 -2.99 -0.79
N GLY A 34 2.25 -2.73 -2.08
CA GLY A 34 2.82 -3.66 -3.05
C GLY A 34 4.32 -3.40 -3.21
N ILE A 35 5.13 -4.45 -3.15
CA ILE A 35 6.58 -4.37 -3.39
C ILE A 35 6.98 -5.41 -4.42
N VAL A 36 7.67 -4.96 -5.46
CA VAL A 36 8.25 -5.82 -6.51
C VAL A 36 9.76 -5.66 -6.52
N GLU A 37 10.48 -6.76 -6.40
CA GLU A 37 11.92 -6.82 -6.63
C GLU A 37 12.19 -7.17 -8.10
N PHE A 38 12.81 -6.25 -8.83
CA PHE A 38 13.19 -6.41 -10.22
C PHE A 38 14.69 -6.58 -10.36
N ASP A 39 15.12 -7.68 -10.99
CA ASP A 39 16.53 -7.94 -11.30
C ASP A 39 16.87 -7.34 -12.67
N LEU A 40 17.86 -6.45 -12.68
CA LEU A 40 18.25 -5.70 -13.88
C LEU A 40 19.10 -6.53 -14.85
N LEU A 41 19.74 -7.60 -14.39
CA LEU A 41 20.57 -8.46 -15.24
C LEU A 41 19.69 -9.42 -16.05
N SER A 42 18.71 -10.04 -15.41
CA SER A 42 17.75 -10.92 -16.09
C SER A 42 16.61 -10.16 -16.77
N GLY A 43 16.33 -8.92 -16.33
CA GLY A 43 15.19 -8.14 -16.80
C GLY A 43 13.85 -8.72 -16.33
N SER A 44 13.81 -9.37 -15.17
CA SER A 44 12.64 -10.09 -14.66
C SER A 44 12.30 -9.73 -13.22
N ILE A 45 11.03 -9.93 -12.87
CA ILE A 45 10.58 -9.89 -11.47
C ILE A 45 11.16 -11.10 -10.74
N SER A 46 11.90 -10.84 -9.67
CA SER A 46 12.49 -11.86 -8.80
C SER A 46 11.59 -12.23 -7.63
N SER A 47 10.85 -11.26 -7.10
CA SER A 47 9.87 -11.48 -6.04
C SER A 47 8.81 -10.37 -6.05
N GLN A 48 7.64 -10.66 -5.49
CA GLN A 48 6.59 -9.68 -5.26
C GLN A 48 5.83 -10.01 -3.97
N VAL A 49 5.44 -8.99 -3.23
CA VAL A 49 4.56 -9.10 -2.05
C VAL A 49 3.53 -7.99 -2.09
N SER A 50 2.35 -8.26 -1.50
CA SER A 50 1.33 -7.26 -1.25
C SER A 50 0.75 -7.48 0.14
N HIS A 51 0.63 -6.40 0.90
CA HIS A 51 0.13 -6.41 2.27
C HIS A 51 -0.99 -5.39 2.44
N ASN A 52 -2.12 -5.84 2.96
CA ASN A 52 -3.19 -4.97 3.42
C ASN A 52 -2.84 -4.40 4.80
N ILE A 53 -3.22 -3.16 5.04
CA ILE A 53 -2.95 -2.43 6.27
C ILE A 53 -4.24 -1.82 6.77
N ARG A 54 -4.53 -2.03 8.04
CA ARG A 54 -5.74 -1.49 8.67
C ARG A 54 -5.53 -0.01 9.06
N PRO A 55 -6.35 0.93 8.54
CA PRO A 55 -6.29 2.33 8.93
C PRO A 55 -6.77 2.52 10.38
N GLN A 56 -6.25 3.53 11.07
CA GLN A 56 -6.59 3.85 12.47
C GLN A 56 -7.40 5.13 12.62
N TYR A 57 -7.24 6.08 11.70
CA TYR A 57 -7.81 7.43 11.78
C TYR A 57 -8.79 7.74 10.64
N SER A 58 -8.95 6.82 9.70
CA SER A 58 -9.79 6.95 8.52
C SER A 58 -10.57 5.68 8.25
N LYS A 59 -11.52 5.79 7.32
CA LYS A 59 -12.30 4.68 6.80
C LYS A 59 -12.21 4.65 5.30
N VAL A 60 -12.13 3.46 4.73
CA VAL A 60 -12.25 3.27 3.28
C VAL A 60 -13.64 3.74 2.85
N SER A 61 -13.67 4.76 2.00
CA SER A 61 -14.92 5.30 1.43
C SER A 61 -15.42 4.43 0.27
N GLU A 62 -16.67 4.61 -0.15
CA GLU A 62 -17.19 3.96 -1.36
C GLU A 62 -16.36 4.33 -2.60
N PHE A 63 -16.00 5.61 -2.74
CA PHE A 63 -15.14 6.08 -3.82
C PHE A 63 -13.76 5.38 -3.81
N CYS A 64 -13.15 5.23 -2.63
CA CYS A 64 -11.88 4.53 -2.48
C CYS A 64 -12.02 3.04 -2.83
N THR A 65 -13.13 2.42 -2.45
CA THR A 65 -13.44 1.03 -2.79
C THR A 65 -13.58 0.87 -4.31
N GLU A 66 -14.28 1.77 -4.98
CA GLU A 66 -14.43 1.75 -6.44
C GLU A 66 -13.10 1.96 -7.18
N LEU A 67 -12.22 2.82 -6.63
CA LEU A 67 -10.93 3.14 -7.25
C LEU A 67 -9.89 2.03 -7.08
N THR A 68 -9.81 1.44 -5.88
CA THR A 68 -8.75 0.49 -5.50
C THR A 68 -9.20 -0.96 -5.50
N GLY A 69 -10.51 -1.21 -5.44
CA GLY A 69 -11.10 -2.53 -5.21
C GLY A 69 -11.08 -3.00 -3.76
N ILE A 70 -10.41 -2.28 -2.85
CA ILE A 70 -10.25 -2.68 -1.44
C ILE A 70 -11.50 -2.31 -0.65
N THR A 71 -12.08 -3.28 0.04
CA THR A 71 -13.25 -3.12 0.89
C THR A 71 -12.87 -2.97 2.37
N PRO A 72 -13.72 -2.32 3.20
CA PRO A 72 -13.48 -2.27 4.64
C PRO A 72 -13.32 -3.65 5.31
N GLY A 73 -14.01 -4.67 4.80
CA GLY A 73 -13.95 -6.04 5.35
C GLY A 73 -12.62 -6.74 5.08
N GLU A 74 -11.94 -6.43 3.99
CA GLU A 74 -10.60 -6.96 3.68
C GLU A 74 -9.50 -6.38 4.58
N LEU A 75 -9.77 -5.25 5.23
CA LEU A 75 -8.85 -4.61 6.17
C LEU A 75 -9.19 -4.93 7.62
N GLU A 76 -10.30 -5.63 7.88
CA GLU A 76 -10.71 -6.01 9.21
C GLU A 76 -9.80 -7.14 9.74
N GLY A 77 -9.21 -6.94 10.91
CA GLY A 77 -8.27 -7.89 11.50
C GLY A 77 -6.83 -7.78 10.99
N GLU A 78 -6.59 -6.98 9.95
CA GLU A 78 -5.22 -6.68 9.50
C GLU A 78 -4.46 -5.82 10.50
N LYS A 79 -3.13 -5.93 10.42
CA LYS A 79 -2.20 -5.11 11.19
C LYS A 79 -2.34 -3.64 10.80
N ASN A 80 -2.21 -2.74 11.78
CA ASN A 80 -2.05 -1.33 11.47
C ASN A 80 -0.62 -1.01 10.98
N PHE A 81 -0.42 0.20 10.46
CA PHE A 81 0.86 0.57 9.84
C PHE A 81 2.08 0.40 10.76
N SER A 82 1.94 0.70 12.06
CA SER A 82 3.04 0.52 13.01
C SER A 82 3.38 -0.96 13.26
N GLU A 83 2.36 -1.82 13.35
CA GLU A 83 2.53 -3.27 13.56
C GLU A 83 3.03 -4.02 12.31
N PHE A 84 2.84 -3.41 11.13
CA PHE A 84 3.29 -3.96 9.84
C PHE A 84 4.80 -3.75 9.62
N LEU A 85 5.37 -2.64 10.11
CA LEU A 85 6.78 -2.31 9.91
C LEU A 85 7.73 -3.04 10.88
N ASP A 86 7.20 -3.61 11.95
CA ASP A 86 7.92 -4.45 12.93
C ASP A 86 8.02 -5.92 12.49
#